data_AF-A0AAD5XJF7-F1
#
_entry.id   AF-A0AAD5XJF7-F1
#
_cell.length_a   1.000
_cell.length_b   1.000
_cell.length_c   1.000
_cell.angle_alpha   90.00
_cell.angle_beta   90.00
_cell.angle_gamma   90.00
#
_symmetry.space_group_name_H-M   'P 1'
#
loop_
_entity.id
_entity.type
_entity.pdbx_description
1 polymer ?
#
loop_
_entity_poly.entity_id
_entity_poly.type
_entity_poly.pdbx_seq_one_letter_code
_entity_poly.pdbx_strand_id
1 'polypeptide(L)'
;MRFFRPLLQVVKVKESTGLYGVPVHPNPRPHLRALYQRIINTVERLPPTAAIRQSAESLTRHRLAVVENNEDVETIERELRAGQIEELIHQAEDELKLIPQLIKFKPWEPLEEPAPPGQWEYFGRGRSE
;
A
#
# COMPACT_ATOMS: atom_id res chain seq x y z
N MET A 1 -31.98 -14.23 40.92
CA MET A 1 -31.34 -12.92 40.68
C MET A 1 -30.63 -12.97 39.34
N ARG A 2 -31.14 -12.23 38.33
CA ARG A 2 -30.34 -11.80 37.17
C ARG A 2 -29.29 -10.81 37.71
N PHE A 3 -28.08 -10.67 37.20
CA PHE A 3 -27.76 -10.27 35.83
C PHE A 3 -26.36 -10.77 35.43
N PHE A 4 -26.29 -11.55 34.35
CA PHE A 4 -25.11 -11.58 33.50
C PHE A 4 -24.94 -10.16 32.94
N ARG A 5 -23.89 -9.45 33.35
CA ARG A 5 -23.36 -8.33 32.58
C ARG A 5 -22.61 -8.96 31.40
N PRO A 6 -23.05 -8.85 30.14
CA PRO A 6 -22.16 -9.13 29.04
C PRO A 6 -21.08 -8.05 29.06
N LEU A 7 -19.82 -8.46 29.06
CA LEU A 7 -18.69 -7.57 28.78
C LEU A 7 -18.85 -7.07 27.34
N LEU A 8 -19.64 -6.01 27.15
CA LEU A 8 -19.46 -5.12 26.01
C LEU A 8 -18.14 -4.40 26.27
N GLN A 9 -17.05 -5.04 25.88
CA GLN A 9 -15.79 -4.37 25.64
C GLN A 9 -16.13 -3.30 24.59
N VAL A 10 -16.21 -2.04 25.01
CA VAL A 10 -16.44 -0.91 24.12
C VAL A 10 -15.19 -0.79 23.27
N VAL A 11 -15.12 -1.59 22.20
CA VAL A 11 -14.21 -1.32 21.09
C VAL A 11 -14.62 0.06 20.59
N LYS A 12 -13.69 1.01 20.56
CA LYS A 12 -13.90 2.33 19.94
C LYS A 12 -14.11 2.07 18.44
N VAL A 13 -15.33 1.75 18.05
CA VAL A 13 -15.70 1.50 16.65
C VAL A 13 -15.87 2.85 15.99
N LYS A 14 -15.13 3.05 14.90
CA LYS A 14 -15.26 4.22 14.04
C LYS A 14 -16.68 4.26 13.46
N GLU A 15 -17.40 5.36 13.61
CA GLU A 15 -18.79 5.47 13.13
C GLU A 15 -18.86 5.59 11.60
N SER A 16 -17.92 6.36 11.03
CA SER A 16 -17.79 6.55 9.58
C SER A 16 -16.35 6.93 9.24
N THR A 17 -15.93 6.63 8.01
CA THR A 17 -14.68 7.12 7.43
C THR A 17 -14.81 8.56 6.93
N GLY A 18 -16.03 9.08 6.76
CA GLY A 18 -16.27 10.37 6.12
C GLY A 18 -15.97 10.39 4.62
N LEU A 19 -15.62 9.24 4.02
CA LEU A 19 -15.33 9.08 2.61
C LEU A 19 -16.45 8.31 1.93
N TYR A 20 -16.95 8.84 0.81
CA TYR A 20 -17.98 8.16 0.04
C TYR A 20 -17.42 6.86 -0.55
N GLY A 21 -18.16 5.76 -0.41
CA GLY A 21 -17.79 4.45 -0.98
C GLY A 21 -16.73 3.69 -0.18
N VAL A 22 -16.27 4.19 0.97
CA VAL A 22 -15.30 3.51 1.84
C VAL A 22 -15.96 3.18 3.18
N PRO A 23 -16.56 1.98 3.35
CA PRO A 23 -17.20 1.61 4.61
C PRO A 23 -16.17 1.36 5.71
N VAL A 24 -16.55 1.57 6.97
CA VAL A 24 -15.70 1.24 8.12
C VAL A 24 -15.48 -0.27 8.16
N HIS A 25 -14.23 -0.68 8.31
CA HIS A 25 -13.89 -2.09 8.37
C HIS A 25 -13.96 -2.59 9.83
N PRO A 26 -14.65 -3.72 10.12
CA PRO A 26 -14.89 -4.16 11.50
C PRO A 26 -13.62 -4.62 12.24
N ASN A 27 -12.66 -5.23 11.55
CA ASN A 27 -11.39 -5.70 12.11
C ASN A 27 -10.19 -5.35 11.20
N PRO A 28 -9.82 -4.07 11.07
CA PRO A 28 -8.92 -3.61 10.02
C PRO A 28 -7.46 -4.05 10.24
N ARG A 29 -6.96 -4.02 11.49
CA ARG A 29 -5.56 -4.36 11.81
C ARG A 29 -5.18 -5.81 11.43
N PRO A 30 -5.91 -6.87 11.84
CA PRO A 30 -5.59 -8.23 11.43
C PRO A 30 -5.68 -8.44 9.92
N HIS A 31 -6.66 -7.79 9.27
CA HIS A 31 -6.84 -7.88 7.83
C HIS A 31 -5.67 -7.22 7.07
N LEU A 32 -5.30 -6.00 7.45
CA LEU A 32 -4.18 -5.27 6.85
C LEU A 32 -2.85 -6.01 7.06
N ARG A 33 -2.61 -6.58 8.25
CA ARG A 33 -1.43 -7.43 8.52
C ARG A 33 -1.36 -8.62 7.56
N ALA A 34 -2.48 -9.31 7.35
CA ALA A 34 -2.53 -10.44 6.43
C ALA A 34 -2.25 -10.03 4.98
N LEU A 35 -2.76 -8.88 4.55
CA LEU A 35 -2.49 -8.33 3.22
C LEU A 35 -1.00 -8.01 3.03
N TYR A 36 -0.37 -7.33 3.99
CA TYR A 36 1.07 -7.02 3.92
C TYR A 36 1.94 -8.27 3.89
N GLN A 37 1.63 -9.29 4.70
CA GLN A 37 2.34 -10.56 4.63
C GLN A 37 2.18 -11.22 3.25
N ARG A 38 0.98 -11.15 2.67
CA ARG A 38 0.73 -11.66 1.32
C ARG A 38 1.52 -10.89 0.27
N ILE A 39 1.62 -9.56 0.39
CA ILE A 39 2.43 -8.72 -0.51
C ILE A 39 3.89 -9.14 -0.47
N ILE A 40 4.48 -9.26 0.73
CA ILE A 40 5.88 -9.66 0.90
C ILE A 40 6.15 -10.98 0.16
N ASN A 41 5.31 -12.00 0.41
CA ASN A 41 5.44 -13.31 -0.24
C ASN A 41 5.24 -13.24 -1.76
N THR A 42 4.38 -12.34 -2.25
CA THR A 42 4.09 -12.22 -3.69
C THR A 42 5.23 -11.48 -4.42
N VAL A 43 5.81 -10.46 -3.78
CA VAL A 43 6.91 -9.65 -4.29
C VAL A 43 8.20 -10.47 -4.44
N GLU A 44 8.38 -11.53 -3.65
CA GLU A 44 9.52 -12.46 -3.78
C GLU A 44 9.66 -13.08 -5.19
N ARG A 45 8.56 -13.13 -5.96
CA ARG A 45 8.53 -13.61 -7.35
C ARG A 45 9.25 -12.67 -8.33
N LEU A 46 9.48 -11.41 -7.96
CA LEU A 46 10.17 -10.43 -8.79
C LEU A 46 11.70 -10.55 -8.62
N PRO A 47 12.52 -10.16 -9.61
CA PRO A 47 13.98 -10.17 -9.46
C PRO A 47 14.45 -9.26 -8.31
N PRO A 48 15.44 -9.67 -7.49
CA PRO A 48 15.95 -8.86 -6.36
C PRO A 48 16.62 -7.55 -6.79
N THR A 49 17.10 -7.49 -8.03
CA THR A 49 17.70 -6.28 -8.64
C THR A 49 16.66 -5.26 -9.10
N ALA A 50 15.39 -5.66 -9.21
CA ALA A 50 14.34 -4.75 -9.65
C ALA A 50 14.07 -3.67 -8.58
N ALA A 51 14.21 -2.40 -8.94
CA ALA A 51 13.95 -1.27 -8.05
C ALA A 51 12.51 -1.29 -7.47
N ILE A 52 11.54 -1.78 -8.25
CA ILE A 52 10.15 -1.93 -7.83
C ILE A 52 10.03 -2.95 -6.68
N ARG A 53 10.74 -4.09 -6.76
CA ARG A 53 10.75 -5.07 -5.67
C ARG A 53 11.32 -4.46 -4.39
N GLN A 54 12.47 -3.78 -4.49
CA GLN A 54 13.17 -3.20 -3.34
C GLN A 54 12.30 -2.14 -2.64
N SER A 55 11.69 -1.26 -3.42
CA SER A 55 10.81 -0.21 -2.90
C SER A 55 9.51 -0.77 -2.30
N ALA A 56 8.82 -1.68 -3.00
CA ALA A 56 7.59 -2.31 -2.50
C ALA A 56 7.85 -3.12 -1.22
N GLU A 57 8.94 -3.87 -1.16
CA GLU A 57 9.31 -4.66 0.01
C GLU A 57 9.67 -3.76 1.20
N SER A 58 10.51 -2.75 1.00
CA SER A 58 10.89 -1.80 2.04
C SER A 58 9.67 -1.08 2.63
N LEU A 59 8.78 -0.57 1.77
CA LEU A 59 7.56 0.11 2.19
C LEU A 59 6.63 -0.82 2.95
N THR A 60 6.40 -2.03 2.42
CA THR A 60 5.48 -3.00 3.04
C THR A 60 5.98 -3.48 4.39
N ARG A 61 7.29 -3.76 4.52
CA ARG A 61 7.90 -4.15 5.80
C ARG A 61 7.82 -3.04 6.83
N HIS A 62 8.07 -1.79 6.44
CA HIS A 62 7.90 -0.65 7.33
C HIS A 62 6.45 -0.50 7.81
N ARG A 63 5.48 -0.55 6.89
CA ARG A 63 4.06 -0.47 7.24
C ARG A 63 3.60 -1.63 8.12
N LEU A 64 4.07 -2.85 7.84
CA LEU A 64 3.80 -4.03 8.65
C LEU A 64 4.33 -3.87 10.08
N ALA A 65 5.57 -3.39 10.25
CA ALA A 65 6.15 -3.17 11.57
C ALA A 65 5.33 -2.18 12.41
N VAL A 66 4.86 -1.08 11.80
CA VAL A 66 3.99 -0.10 12.50
C VAL A 66 2.65 -0.73 12.92
N VAL A 67 2.04 -1.55 12.05
CA VAL A 67 0.78 -2.26 12.34
C VAL A 67 0.94 -3.34 13.42
N GLU A 68 2.12 -3.95 13.53
CA GLU A 68 2.42 -4.95 14.56
C GLU A 68 2.69 -4.30 15.92
N ASN A 69 3.45 -3.21 15.94
CA ASN A 69 3.84 -2.50 17.17
C ASN A 69 2.69 -1.71 17.82
N ASN A 70 1.64 -1.39 17.08
CA ASN A 70 0.54 -0.57 17.57
C ASN A 70 -0.80 -1.34 17.51
N GLU A 71 -1.60 -1.24 18.56
CA GLU A 71 -2.94 -1.86 18.58
C GLU A 71 -4.05 -0.89 18.17
N ASP A 72 -3.85 0.38 18.45
CA ASP A 72 -4.80 1.45 18.21
C ASP A 72 -4.73 1.94 16.75
N VAL A 73 -5.88 2.00 16.10
CA VAL A 73 -6.00 2.39 14.69
C VAL A 73 -5.57 3.84 14.47
N GLU A 74 -5.93 4.75 15.38
CA GLU A 74 -5.61 6.17 15.27
C GLU A 74 -4.10 6.42 15.34
N THR A 75 -3.41 5.64 16.19
CA THR A 75 -1.95 5.66 16.27
C THR A 75 -1.29 5.11 15.00
N ILE A 76 -1.80 4.01 14.44
CA ILE A 76 -1.31 3.46 13.16
C ILE A 76 -1.46 4.50 12.03
N GLU A 77 -2.64 5.11 11.90
CA GLU A 77 -2.93 6.13 10.88
C GLU A 77 -1.99 7.34 11.02
N ARG A 78 -1.76 7.80 12.26
CA ARG A 78 -0.88 8.93 12.56
C ARG A 78 0.59 8.62 12.27
N GLU A 79 1.08 7.42 12.59
CA GLU A 79 2.46 7.04 12.34
C GLU A 79 2.75 6.83 10.84
N LEU A 80 1.81 6.22 10.12
CA LEU A 80 1.97 5.96 8.68
C LEU A 80 1.75 7.18 7.81
N ARG A 81 0.92 8.14 8.25
CA ARG A 81 0.61 9.40 7.54
C ARG A 81 0.19 9.17 6.08
N ALA A 82 -0.56 8.10 5.83
CA ALA A 82 -0.88 7.62 4.49
C ALA A 82 -2.40 7.37 4.28
N GLY A 83 -3.23 8.17 4.96
CA GLY A 83 -4.69 8.05 4.94
C GLY A 83 -5.23 7.20 6.09
N GLN A 84 -6.51 6.87 6.00
CA GLN A 84 -7.21 6.01 6.96
C GLN A 84 -6.85 4.54 6.76
N ILE A 85 -7.04 3.71 7.79
CA ILE A 85 -6.69 2.29 7.74
C ILE A 85 -7.47 1.54 6.64
N GLU A 86 -8.69 1.96 6.33
CA GLU A 86 -9.48 1.43 5.21
C GLU A 86 -8.86 1.75 3.85
N GLU A 87 -8.30 2.95 3.68
CA GLU A 87 -7.60 3.33 2.46
C GLU A 87 -6.30 2.53 2.30
N LEU A 88 -5.60 2.24 3.41
CA LEU A 88 -4.42 1.38 3.41
C LEU A 88 -4.76 -0.06 3.00
N ILE A 89 -5.93 -0.57 3.39
CA ILE A 89 -6.43 -1.88 2.94
C ILE A 89 -6.62 -1.86 1.43
N HIS A 90 -7.33 -0.87 0.88
CA HIS A 90 -7.51 -0.75 -0.58
C HIS A 90 -6.17 -0.64 -1.33
N GLN A 91 -5.23 0.18 -0.84
CA GLN A 91 -3.88 0.28 -1.40
C GLN A 91 -3.17 -1.08 -1.41
N ALA A 92 -3.25 -1.85 -0.31
CA ALA A 92 -2.63 -3.16 -0.22
C ALA A 92 -3.28 -4.18 -1.17
N GLU A 93 -4.61 -4.14 -1.32
CA GLU A 93 -5.32 -4.97 -2.30
C GLU A 93 -4.94 -4.63 -3.74
N ASP A 94 -4.79 -3.34 -4.06
CA ASP A 94 -4.39 -2.90 -5.40
C ASP A 94 -2.94 -3.24 -5.70
N GLU A 95 -2.04 -3.15 -4.71
CA GLU A 95 -0.66 -3.63 -4.83
C GLU A 95 -0.63 -5.13 -5.17
N LEU A 96 -1.48 -5.93 -4.52
CA LEU A 96 -1.61 -7.36 -4.81
C LEU A 96 -2.14 -7.66 -6.22
N LYS A 97 -2.97 -6.78 -6.78
CA LYS A 97 -3.44 -6.87 -8.18
C LYS A 97 -2.38 -6.36 -9.16
N LEU A 98 -1.50 -5.45 -8.74
CA LEU A 98 -0.44 -4.87 -9.55
C LEU A 98 0.72 -5.84 -9.78
N ILE A 99 1.17 -6.55 -8.75
CA ILE A 99 2.34 -7.45 -8.85
C ILE A 99 2.23 -8.47 -9.99
N PRO A 100 1.10 -9.18 -10.22
CA PRO A 100 0.94 -10.05 -11.38
C PRO A 100 1.10 -9.33 -12.73
N GLN A 101 0.68 -8.07 -12.81
CA GLN A 101 0.85 -7.26 -14.03
C GLN A 101 2.30 -6.85 -14.22
N LEU A 102 3.02 -6.52 -13.14
CA LEU A 102 4.46 -6.24 -13.18
C LEU A 102 5.25 -7.44 -13.68
N ILE A 103 4.88 -8.65 -13.28
CA ILE A 103 5.48 -9.91 -13.79
C ILE A 103 5.28 -10.04 -15.30
N LYS A 104 4.09 -9.66 -15.80
CA LYS A 104 3.78 -9.70 -17.23
C LYS A 104 4.55 -8.65 -18.03
N PHE A 105 4.61 -7.41 -17.54
CA PHE A 105 5.17 -6.28 -18.26
C PHE A 105 6.68 -6.10 -18.09
N LYS A 106 7.28 -6.70 -17.05
CA LYS A 106 8.72 -6.66 -16.77
C LYS A 106 9.37 -5.27 -16.90
N PRO A 107 8.86 -4.24 -16.22
CA PRO A 107 9.35 -2.86 -16.34
C PRO A 107 10.78 -2.62 -15.82
N TRP A 108 11.45 -3.66 -15.27
CA TRP A 108 12.85 -3.61 -14.88
C TRP A 108 13.80 -3.95 -16.03
N GLU A 109 13.29 -4.39 -17.17
CA GLU A 109 14.09 -4.56 -18.38
C GLU A 109 14.40 -3.18 -19.01
N PRO A 110 15.47 -3.08 -19.83
CA PRO A 110 15.74 -1.86 -20.57
C PRO A 110 14.55 -1.42 -21.43
N LEU A 111 14.48 -0.12 -21.73
CA LEU A 111 13.47 0.45 -22.64
C LEU A 111 13.40 -0.36 -23.94
N GLU A 112 12.18 -0.80 -24.28
CA GLU A 112 11.92 -1.53 -25.52
C GLU A 112 12.20 -0.68 -26.76
N GLU A 113 11.83 0.61 -26.71
CA GLU A 113 12.08 1.58 -27.76
C GLU A 113 12.80 2.82 -27.20
N PRO A 114 14.01 3.15 -27.70
CA PRO A 114 14.67 4.39 -27.35
C PRO A 114 13.94 5.58 -28.00
N ALA A 115 14.00 6.75 -27.34
CA ALA A 115 13.39 7.94 -27.90
C ALA A 115 14.02 8.31 -29.26
N PRO A 116 13.22 8.63 -30.29
CA PRO A 116 13.72 9.17 -31.55
C PRO A 116 14.54 10.46 -31.32
N PRO A 117 15.54 10.75 -32.17
CA PRO A 117 16.29 12.00 -32.08
C PRO A 117 15.35 13.19 -32.22
N GLY A 118 15.48 14.17 -31.31
CA GLY A 118 14.62 15.36 -31.28
C GLY A 118 13.25 15.19 -30.60
N GLN A 119 12.84 13.98 -30.20
CA GLN A 119 11.51 13.73 -29.59
C GLN A 119 11.26 14.57 -28.33
N TRP A 120 12.29 14.74 -27.50
CA TRP A 120 12.22 15.48 -26.24
C TRP A 120 12.92 16.84 -26.32
N GLU A 121 13.23 17.31 -27.53
CA GLU A 121 13.76 18.65 -27.77
C GLU A 121 12.61 19.65 -27.90
N TYR A 122 12.46 20.49 -26.90
CA TYR A 122 11.47 21.56 -26.88
C TYR A 122 12.05 22.86 -27.48
N PHE A 123 11.17 23.76 -27.91
CA PHE A 123 11.56 25.06 -28.46
C PHE A 123 12.56 25.81 -27.54
N GLY A 124 13.66 26.30 -28.12
CA GLY A 124 14.64 27.15 -27.42
C GLY A 124 15.87 26.45 -26.85
N ARG A 125 16.01 25.11 -26.96
CA ARG A 125 17.19 24.35 -26.47
C ARG A 125 18.20 23.93 -27.56
N GLY A 126 18.24 24.64 -28.68
CA GLY A 126 19.10 24.29 -29.83
C GLY A 126 19.59 25.44 -30.70
N ARG A 127 19.51 26.70 -30.24
CA ARG A 127 20.19 27.83 -30.90
C ARG A 127 20.96 28.63 -29.86
N SER A 128 22.17 28.18 -29.54
CA SER A 128 23.23 29.14 -29.29
C SER A 128 23.55 29.77 -30.65
N GLU A 129 23.23 31.05 -30.80
CA GLU A 129 23.81 31.90 -31.86
C GLU A 129 25.34 31.89 -31.77
#